data_AF-A0A1F2M7I3-F1
#
_entry.id   AF-A0A1F2M7I3-F1
#
_cell.length_a   1.000
_cell.length_b   1.000
_cell.length_c   1.000
_cell.angle_alpha   90.00
_cell.angle_beta   90.00
_cell.angle_gamma   90.00
#
_symmetry.space_group_name_H-M   'P 1'
#
loop_
_entity.id
_entity.type
_entity.pdbx_description
1 polymer ?
#
loop_
_entity_poly.entity_id
_entity_poly.type
_entity_poly.pdbx_seq_one_letter_code
_entity_poly.pdbx_strand_id
1 'polypeptide(L)'
;MNNWPNPFIEQRADPFILRHLNHYYFIASVPEYDRLEIRRAATLEGLRDAEPVVVWRAPQSGPMSQLIWAPELHEIDGKWYIYFAATHTHDLDALGMFQHRMFVLECADNDPLTGRWQEKGQVVTPFDTFALDATTFIHQGKRWYLWAQKSPHIEGNSNLYLAEMANPWTLKGEPVMLSKPEFDWECRGFKVNEGPAVLVHGDKLFISYSASATDENYCMGLLWIDLQADPLQPTNWHKAPQPVFRTSYENRQYGPGHNSFTQTPAGEDVLVYHARNYTEIEGDPLYDPNRHTRLKLVSWREDGMPDFGIPPADTL
;
A
#
# COMPACT_ATOMS: atom_id res chain seq x y z
N MET A 1 23.01 11.09 -9.02
CA MET A 1 21.87 11.24 -8.10
C MET A 1 20.63 11.23 -8.96
N ASN A 2 19.79 10.21 -8.84
CA ASN A 2 18.48 10.21 -9.49
C ASN A 2 17.63 11.22 -8.74
N ASN A 3 17.34 12.35 -9.38
CA ASN A 3 16.43 13.36 -8.84
C ASN A 3 15.14 13.27 -9.65
N TRP A 4 14.16 12.53 -9.13
CA TRP A 4 12.85 12.45 -9.76
C TRP A 4 12.08 13.75 -9.54
N PRO A 5 11.30 14.22 -10.54
CA PRO A 5 10.35 15.30 -10.35
C PRO A 5 9.38 14.99 -9.21
N ASN A 6 9.01 16.03 -8.47
CA ASN A 6 8.22 15.91 -7.25
C ASN A 6 7.17 17.04 -7.21
N PRO A 7 5.85 16.76 -7.29
CA PRO A 7 5.27 15.43 -7.36
C PRO A 7 5.65 14.67 -8.64
N PHE A 8 5.69 13.36 -8.53
CA PHE A 8 6.08 12.47 -9.62
C PHE A 8 4.90 12.23 -10.57
N ILE A 9 3.77 11.79 -10.02
CA ILE A 9 2.49 11.64 -10.72
C ILE A 9 1.41 12.29 -9.86
N GLU A 10 0.77 13.32 -10.39
CA GLU A 10 -0.29 14.06 -9.69
C GLU A 10 -1.56 13.22 -9.56
N GLN A 11 -2.33 13.53 -8.51
CA GLN A 11 -3.66 12.98 -8.23
C GLN A 11 -3.72 11.45 -8.32
N ARG A 12 -2.73 10.79 -7.72
CA ARG A 12 -2.69 9.34 -7.53
C ARG A 12 -2.28 9.08 -6.09
N ALA A 13 -3.20 8.46 -5.35
CA ALA A 13 -2.96 8.00 -4.00
C ALA A 13 -2.56 6.52 -4.01
N ASP A 14 -2.04 6.05 -2.89
CA ASP A 14 -1.70 4.64 -2.66
C ASP A 14 -0.84 4.04 -3.80
N PRO A 15 0.30 4.67 -4.13
CA PRO A 15 1.04 4.34 -5.33
C PRO A 15 1.84 3.05 -5.18
N PHE A 16 1.67 2.15 -6.15
CA PHE A 16 2.45 0.93 -6.25
C PHE A 16 3.23 0.89 -7.56
N ILE A 17 4.55 0.67 -7.47
CA ILE A 17 5.42 0.48 -8.63
C ILE A 17 6.09 -0.89 -8.58
N LEU A 18 5.66 -1.80 -9.47
CA LEU A 18 6.35 -3.06 -9.71
C LEU A 18 7.43 -2.85 -10.77
N ARG A 19 8.67 -3.24 -10.46
CA ARG A 19 9.66 -3.50 -11.50
C ARG A 19 9.61 -4.97 -11.89
N HIS A 20 9.30 -5.24 -13.15
CA HIS A 20 9.27 -6.60 -13.69
C HIS A 20 10.02 -6.65 -15.02
N LEU A 21 11.04 -7.51 -15.09
CA LEU A 21 11.98 -7.58 -16.20
C LEU A 21 12.58 -6.19 -16.51
N ASN A 22 12.37 -5.68 -17.72
CA ASN A 22 12.89 -4.40 -18.20
C ASN A 22 11.87 -3.25 -18.14
N HIS A 23 10.77 -3.43 -17.40
CA HIS A 23 9.73 -2.42 -17.29
C HIS A 23 9.36 -2.13 -15.83
N TYR A 24 8.84 -0.94 -15.63
CA TYR A 24 8.09 -0.55 -14.45
C TYR A 24 6.60 -0.51 -14.80
N TYR A 25 5.79 -0.98 -13.86
CA TYR A 25 4.34 -0.93 -13.91
C TYR A 25 3.84 -0.12 -12.73
N PHE A 26 3.05 0.91 -12.99
CA PHE A 26 2.47 1.76 -11.97
C PHE A 26 0.96 1.58 -11.93
N ILE A 27 0.43 1.41 -10.73
CA ILE A 27 -0.98 1.29 -10.44
C ILE A 27 -1.23 2.00 -9.09
N ALA A 28 -2.40 2.62 -8.95
CA ALA A 28 -2.70 3.51 -7.82
C ALA A 28 -4.21 3.73 -7.69
N SER A 29 -4.64 4.25 -6.54
CA SER A 29 -5.99 4.79 -6.37
C SER A 29 -6.17 6.03 -7.24
N VAL A 30 -7.17 6.00 -8.13
CA VAL A 30 -7.61 7.17 -8.89
C VAL A 30 -8.60 7.99 -8.06
N PRO A 31 -8.70 9.32 -8.26
CA PRO A 31 -9.57 10.17 -7.43
C PRO A 31 -11.05 9.78 -7.47
N GLU A 32 -11.52 9.23 -8.59
CA GLU A 32 -12.91 8.80 -8.73
C GLU A 32 -13.21 7.47 -8.03
N TYR A 33 -12.18 6.71 -7.63
CA TYR A 33 -12.29 5.38 -7.03
C TYR A 33 -13.22 4.42 -7.80
N ASP A 34 -13.18 4.44 -9.13
CA ASP A 34 -14.14 3.72 -10.01
C ASP A 34 -13.51 2.62 -10.89
N ARG A 35 -12.18 2.53 -10.91
CA ARG A 35 -11.45 1.68 -11.87
C ARG A 35 -10.05 1.34 -11.41
N LEU A 36 -9.46 0.39 -12.13
CA LEU A 36 -8.06 0.01 -12.04
C LEU A 36 -7.38 0.39 -13.35
N GLU A 37 -6.33 1.22 -13.28
CA GLU A 37 -5.55 1.63 -14.45
C GLU A 37 -4.06 1.37 -14.25
N ILE A 38 -3.39 0.87 -15.28
CA ILE A 38 -1.95 0.55 -15.26
C ILE A 38 -1.23 1.46 -16.24
N ARG A 39 -0.09 2.03 -15.80
CA ARG A 39 0.92 2.63 -16.69
C ARG A 39 2.12 1.70 -16.78
N ARG A 40 2.77 1.65 -17.94
CA ARG A 40 4.01 0.90 -18.15
C ARG A 40 5.07 1.76 -18.83
N ALA A 41 6.30 1.71 -18.34
CA ALA A 41 7.44 2.36 -18.98
C ALA A 41 8.74 1.57 -18.77
N ALA A 42 9.76 1.80 -19.60
CA ALA A 42 11.08 1.16 -19.45
C ALA A 42 11.93 1.81 -18.33
N THR A 43 11.60 3.04 -17.94
CA THR A 43 12.25 3.79 -16.85
C THR A 43 11.20 4.28 -15.87
N LEU A 44 11.61 4.63 -14.66
CA LEU A 44 10.71 5.27 -13.69
C LEU A 44 10.18 6.57 -14.29
N GLU A 45 11.06 7.45 -14.79
CA GLU A 45 10.69 8.75 -15.35
C GLU A 45 9.64 8.64 -16.46
N GLY A 46 9.72 7.59 -17.30
CA GLY A 46 8.75 7.36 -18.37
C GLY A 46 7.33 7.05 -17.87
N LEU A 47 7.14 6.63 -16.61
CA LEU A 47 5.80 6.42 -16.03
C LEU A 47 4.97 7.70 -15.93
N ARG A 48 5.65 8.86 -15.87
CA ARG A 48 4.98 10.17 -15.80
C ARG A 48 4.19 10.46 -17.07
N ASP A 49 4.80 10.14 -18.21
CA ASP A 49 4.27 10.41 -19.55
C ASP A 49 3.53 9.20 -20.15
N ALA A 50 3.65 8.02 -19.53
CA ALA A 50 2.97 6.81 -19.97
C ALA A 50 1.44 6.96 -19.89
N GLU A 51 0.76 6.64 -20.99
CA GLU A 51 -0.70 6.63 -21.05
C GLU A 51 -1.27 5.55 -20.11
N PRO A 52 -2.21 5.89 -19.21
CA PRO A 52 -2.86 4.91 -18.35
C PRO A 52 -3.83 4.05 -19.17
N VAL A 53 -3.75 2.73 -18.98
CA VAL A 53 -4.69 1.77 -19.57
C VAL A 53 -5.63 1.28 -18.49
N VAL A 54 -6.93 1.52 -18.66
CA VAL A 54 -7.96 0.99 -17.76
C VAL A 54 -8.14 -0.49 -18.03
N VAL A 55 -7.80 -1.33 -17.05
CA VAL A 55 -7.83 -2.79 -17.19
C VAL A 55 -9.06 -3.43 -16.54
N TRP A 56 -9.71 -2.72 -15.62
CA TRP A 56 -10.95 -3.15 -14.99
C TRP A 56 -11.73 -1.93 -14.48
N ARG A 57 -13.07 -2.01 -14.46
CA ARG A 57 -13.97 -0.97 -13.96
C ARG A 57 -14.95 -1.55 -12.96
N ALA A 58 -15.31 -0.76 -11.95
CA ALA A 58 -16.32 -1.11 -10.99
C ALA A 58 -17.64 -1.50 -11.71
N PRO A 59 -18.24 -2.65 -11.40
CA PRO A 59 -19.58 -2.99 -11.88
C PRO A 59 -20.62 -2.02 -11.30
N GLN A 60 -21.79 -1.95 -11.92
CA GLN A 60 -22.88 -1.07 -11.46
C GLN A 60 -23.43 -1.45 -10.07
N SER A 61 -23.29 -2.71 -9.67
CA SER A 61 -23.76 -3.24 -8.39
C SER A 61 -22.95 -4.45 -7.97
N GLY A 62 -23.09 -4.85 -6.71
CA GLY A 62 -22.43 -6.03 -6.14
C GLY A 62 -21.28 -5.68 -5.20
N PRO A 63 -20.53 -6.69 -4.73
CA PRO A 63 -19.53 -6.51 -3.67
C PRO A 63 -18.35 -5.60 -4.04
N MET A 64 -18.13 -5.35 -5.33
CA MET A 64 -17.01 -4.58 -5.87
C MET A 64 -17.44 -3.29 -6.59
N SER A 65 -18.66 -2.79 -6.37
CA SER A 65 -19.21 -1.70 -7.19
C SER A 65 -18.82 -0.28 -6.80
N GLN A 66 -18.23 -0.08 -5.62
CA GLN A 66 -17.96 1.25 -5.07
C GLN A 66 -16.57 1.32 -4.42
N LEU A 67 -15.99 2.52 -4.44
CA LEU A 67 -14.77 2.90 -3.72
C LEU A 67 -13.61 1.92 -3.93
N ILE A 68 -13.14 1.83 -5.18
CA ILE A 68 -12.01 0.98 -5.59
C ILE A 68 -10.69 1.58 -5.09
N TRP A 69 -10.05 0.92 -4.13
CA TRP A 69 -8.91 1.45 -3.39
C TRP A 69 -7.66 0.58 -3.49
N ALA A 70 -6.52 1.27 -3.40
CA ALA A 70 -5.18 0.75 -3.14
C ALA A 70 -4.82 -0.51 -3.93
N PRO A 71 -4.87 -0.46 -5.27
CA PRO A 71 -4.48 -1.60 -6.08
C PRO A 71 -2.97 -1.85 -6.10
N GLU A 72 -2.54 -3.10 -5.91
CA GLU A 72 -1.17 -3.54 -6.13
C GLU A 72 -1.10 -4.60 -7.24
N LEU A 73 -0.20 -4.39 -8.21
CA LEU A 73 0.05 -5.35 -9.30
C LEU A 73 1.24 -6.25 -8.96
N HIS A 74 1.02 -7.56 -8.96
CA HIS A 74 2.05 -8.56 -8.68
C HIS A 74 2.19 -9.54 -9.84
N GLU A 75 3.41 -10.02 -10.09
CA GLU A 75 3.65 -11.18 -10.94
C GLU A 75 3.94 -12.39 -10.05
N ILE A 76 3.18 -13.46 -10.22
CA ILE A 76 3.21 -14.67 -9.40
C ILE A 76 3.07 -15.88 -10.31
N ASP A 77 4.12 -16.70 -10.35
CA ASP A 77 4.16 -17.99 -11.06
C ASP A 77 3.76 -17.90 -12.55
N GLY A 78 4.19 -16.83 -13.23
CA GLY A 78 3.94 -16.58 -14.66
C GLY A 78 2.61 -15.88 -14.95
N LYS A 79 1.91 -15.37 -13.93
CA LYS A 79 0.62 -14.69 -14.06
C LYS A 79 0.60 -13.37 -13.31
N TRP A 80 -0.28 -12.48 -13.74
CA TRP A 80 -0.47 -11.18 -13.11
C TRP A 80 -1.65 -11.20 -12.15
N TYR A 81 -1.50 -10.58 -11.00
CA TYR A 81 -2.53 -10.44 -9.98
C TYR A 81 -2.67 -8.99 -9.56
N ILE A 82 -3.90 -8.48 -9.47
CA ILE A 82 -4.17 -7.20 -8.82
C ILE A 82 -4.90 -7.47 -7.51
N TYR A 83 -4.29 -7.09 -6.40
CA TYR A 83 -4.94 -7.01 -5.09
C TYR A 83 -5.52 -5.61 -4.93
N PHE A 84 -6.78 -5.49 -4.52
CA PHE A 84 -7.42 -4.20 -4.31
C PHE A 84 -8.54 -4.33 -3.28
N ALA A 85 -8.98 -3.21 -2.73
CA ALA A 85 -10.15 -3.17 -1.86
C ALA A 85 -11.33 -2.53 -2.59
N ALA A 86 -12.53 -3.01 -2.30
CA ALA A 86 -13.76 -2.44 -2.81
C ALA A 86 -14.91 -2.66 -1.82
N THR A 87 -15.99 -1.94 -2.00
CA THR A 87 -17.23 -2.14 -1.25
C THR A 87 -18.45 -2.07 -2.16
N HIS A 88 -19.61 -2.38 -1.59
CA HIS A 88 -20.89 -2.39 -2.29
C HIS A 88 -21.68 -1.09 -2.12
N THR A 89 -21.24 -0.19 -1.21
CA THR A 89 -21.97 1.02 -0.84
C THR A 89 -21.02 2.15 -0.41
N HIS A 90 -21.46 3.39 -0.52
CA HIS A 90 -20.79 4.54 0.13
C HIS A 90 -21.18 4.68 1.61
N ASP A 91 -22.20 3.95 2.07
CA ASP A 91 -22.68 4.05 3.44
C ASP A 91 -21.67 3.48 4.44
N LEU A 92 -21.53 4.19 5.55
CA LEU A 92 -20.78 3.70 6.70
C LEU A 92 -21.62 2.68 7.49
N ASP A 93 -20.95 1.72 8.12
CA ASP A 93 -21.59 0.75 8.99
C ASP A 93 -22.03 1.36 10.34
N ALA A 94 -22.54 0.52 11.25
CA ALA A 94 -22.99 0.95 12.58
C ALA A 94 -21.86 1.52 13.47
N LEU A 95 -20.59 1.29 13.12
CA LEU A 95 -19.43 1.85 13.79
C LEU A 95 -18.91 3.13 13.12
N GLY A 96 -19.59 3.61 12.07
CA GLY A 96 -19.14 4.74 11.27
C GLY A 96 -17.94 4.40 10.39
N MET A 97 -17.80 3.14 9.97
CA MET A 97 -16.67 2.66 9.17
C MET A 97 -17.09 2.28 7.75
N PHE A 98 -16.16 2.45 6.80
CA PHE A 98 -16.33 1.90 5.47
C PHE A 98 -16.45 0.37 5.50
N GLN A 99 -17.09 -0.19 4.47
CA GLN A 99 -17.46 -1.60 4.43
C GLN A 99 -16.62 -2.40 3.43
N HIS A 100 -15.36 -1.99 3.20
CA HIS A 100 -14.46 -2.64 2.25
C HIS A 100 -14.17 -4.10 2.58
N ARG A 101 -13.93 -4.87 1.52
CA ARG A 101 -13.30 -6.19 1.54
C ARG A 101 -12.17 -6.21 0.50
N MET A 102 -11.30 -7.20 0.62
CA MET A 102 -10.17 -7.41 -0.29
C MET A 102 -10.55 -8.35 -1.43
N PHE A 103 -10.17 -8.00 -2.65
CA PHE A 103 -10.48 -8.75 -3.86
C PHE A 103 -9.22 -8.96 -4.70
N VAL A 104 -9.28 -9.96 -5.58
CA VAL A 104 -8.18 -10.30 -6.49
C VAL A 104 -8.68 -10.44 -7.92
N LEU A 105 -7.96 -9.82 -8.86
CA LEU A 105 -8.05 -10.12 -10.29
C LEU A 105 -6.84 -10.94 -10.74
N GLU A 106 -7.03 -11.89 -11.66
CA GLU A 106 -5.95 -12.64 -12.32
C GLU A 106 -5.93 -12.33 -13.82
N CYS A 107 -4.75 -12.08 -14.39
CA CYS A 107 -4.50 -12.08 -15.83
C CYS A 107 -3.43 -13.11 -16.18
N ALA A 108 -3.82 -14.11 -16.97
CA ALA A 108 -2.93 -15.19 -17.43
C ALA A 108 -2.22 -14.87 -18.75
N ASP A 109 -2.58 -13.76 -19.41
CA ASP A 109 -1.91 -13.29 -20.62
C ASP A 109 -0.58 -12.61 -20.25
N ASN A 110 0.39 -12.65 -21.17
CA ASN A 110 1.73 -12.11 -20.93
C ASN A 110 1.75 -10.60 -20.68
N ASP A 111 0.87 -9.83 -21.32
CA ASP A 111 0.81 -8.37 -21.17
C ASP A 111 -0.40 -7.96 -20.31
N PRO A 112 -0.19 -7.44 -19.08
CA PRO A 112 -1.29 -7.08 -18.18
C PRO A 112 -2.09 -5.86 -18.66
N LEU A 113 -1.59 -5.09 -19.63
CA LEU A 113 -2.28 -3.91 -20.16
C LEU A 113 -3.34 -4.29 -21.22
N THR A 114 -3.12 -5.39 -21.95
CA THR A 114 -4.04 -5.83 -23.01
C THR A 114 -4.71 -7.16 -22.70
N GLY A 115 -4.26 -7.83 -21.64
CA GLY A 115 -4.73 -9.15 -21.24
C GLY A 115 -6.13 -9.14 -20.63
N ARG A 116 -6.71 -10.33 -20.53
CA ARG A 116 -8.03 -10.53 -19.94
C ARG A 116 -7.94 -10.78 -18.44
N TRP A 117 -8.51 -9.86 -17.67
CA TRP A 117 -8.61 -9.97 -16.22
C TRP A 117 -9.85 -10.78 -15.80
N GLN A 118 -9.65 -11.74 -14.89
CA GLN A 118 -10.68 -12.59 -14.32
C GLN A 118 -10.80 -12.34 -12.82
N GLU A 119 -12.02 -12.13 -12.34
CA GLU A 119 -12.30 -11.98 -10.92
C GLU A 119 -12.10 -13.31 -10.18
N LYS A 120 -11.25 -13.31 -9.16
CA LYS A 120 -11.09 -14.45 -8.24
C LYS A 120 -11.99 -14.35 -7.02
N GLY A 121 -12.67 -13.21 -6.86
CA GLY A 121 -13.57 -12.93 -5.74
C GLY A 121 -12.85 -12.38 -4.52
N GLN A 122 -13.57 -12.39 -3.39
CA GLN A 122 -13.09 -11.88 -2.12
C GLN A 122 -12.03 -12.82 -1.52
N VAL A 123 -10.95 -12.25 -0.97
CA VAL A 123 -10.04 -12.97 -0.07
C VAL A 123 -10.71 -13.09 1.29
N VAL A 124 -11.20 -14.28 1.61
CA VAL A 124 -11.94 -14.54 2.85
C VAL A 124 -10.97 -14.64 4.03
N THR A 125 -11.32 -13.95 5.12
CA THR A 125 -10.60 -13.98 6.41
C THR A 125 -11.55 -14.52 7.49
N PRO A 126 -11.07 -14.87 8.71
CA PRO A 126 -11.94 -15.36 9.78
C PRO A 126 -13.01 -14.37 10.25
N PHE A 127 -12.83 -13.06 10.00
CA PHE A 127 -13.79 -12.03 10.37
C PHE A 127 -14.33 -11.32 9.12
N ASP A 128 -15.65 -11.28 8.94
CA ASP A 128 -16.25 -10.50 7.86
C ASP A 128 -16.43 -9.04 8.29
N THR A 129 -15.35 -8.27 8.16
CA THR A 129 -15.21 -6.89 8.67
C THR A 129 -14.44 -6.04 7.65
N PHE A 130 -14.37 -4.72 7.87
CA PHE A 130 -13.57 -3.80 7.06
C PHE A 130 -12.14 -4.33 6.87
N ALA A 131 -11.75 -4.59 5.62
CA ALA A 131 -10.42 -5.08 5.24
C ALA A 131 -9.97 -4.49 3.90
N LEU A 132 -8.70 -4.11 3.83
CA LEU A 132 -8.10 -3.38 2.70
C LEU A 132 -6.58 -3.52 2.67
N ASP A 133 -5.96 -2.85 1.68
CA ASP A 133 -4.52 -2.62 1.58
C ASP A 133 -3.70 -3.90 1.64
N ALA A 134 -4.12 -4.87 0.83
CA ALA A 134 -3.43 -6.13 0.76
C ALA A 134 -2.16 -6.04 -0.09
N THR A 135 -1.06 -6.51 0.49
CA THR A 135 0.20 -6.77 -0.23
C THR A 135 0.61 -8.23 -0.09
N THR A 136 1.54 -8.67 -0.95
CA THR A 136 2.10 -10.03 -0.91
C THR A 136 3.60 -10.04 -1.16
N PHE A 137 4.28 -11.01 -0.55
CA PHE A 137 5.72 -11.20 -0.69
C PHE A 137 6.10 -12.67 -0.50
N ILE A 138 7.30 -13.03 -0.96
CA ILE A 138 7.90 -14.34 -0.71
C ILE A 138 8.92 -14.21 0.42
N HIS A 139 8.81 -15.08 1.42
CA HIS A 139 9.79 -15.17 2.50
C HIS A 139 9.85 -16.61 3.04
N GLN A 140 11.07 -17.12 3.27
CA GLN A 140 11.33 -18.50 3.72
C GLN A 140 10.63 -19.57 2.86
N GLY A 141 10.64 -19.39 1.54
CA GLY A 141 10.07 -20.35 0.57
C GLY A 141 8.53 -20.39 0.55
N LYS A 142 7.87 -19.46 1.24
CA LYS A 142 6.41 -19.34 1.30
C LYS A 142 5.97 -17.99 0.76
N ARG A 143 4.74 -17.93 0.25
CA ARG A 143 4.07 -16.69 -0.08
C ARG A 143 3.20 -16.25 1.09
N TRP A 144 3.33 -14.98 1.43
CA TRP A 144 2.61 -14.34 2.52
C TRP A 144 1.64 -13.30 1.98
N TYR A 145 0.53 -13.16 2.68
CA TYR A 145 -0.47 -12.13 2.50
C TYR A 145 -0.46 -11.23 3.74
N LEU A 146 -0.31 -9.93 3.53
CA LEU A 146 -0.23 -8.93 4.59
C LEU A 146 -1.23 -7.83 4.28
N TRP A 147 -2.08 -7.48 5.25
CA TRP A 147 -3.19 -6.56 4.99
C TRP A 147 -3.63 -5.81 6.25
N ALA A 148 -4.50 -4.82 6.06
CA ALA A 148 -5.13 -4.05 7.10
C ALA A 148 -6.57 -4.53 7.34
N GLN A 149 -6.97 -4.76 8.59
CA GLN A 149 -8.34 -5.20 8.90
C GLN A 149 -8.83 -4.78 10.29
N LYS A 150 -10.13 -4.50 10.39
CA LYS A 150 -10.83 -4.28 11.65
C LYS A 150 -11.00 -5.57 12.43
N SER A 151 -10.44 -5.63 13.64
CA SER A 151 -10.84 -6.68 14.60
C SER A 151 -12.16 -6.29 15.28
N PRO A 152 -13.12 -7.23 15.44
CA PRO A 152 -14.30 -7.01 16.27
C PRO A 152 -13.98 -6.86 17.77
N HIS A 153 -12.78 -7.24 18.21
CA HIS A 153 -12.38 -7.29 19.62
C HIS A 153 -11.33 -6.25 20.01
N ILE A 154 -10.81 -5.48 19.04
CA ILE A 154 -9.80 -4.45 19.27
C ILE A 154 -10.38 -3.10 18.89
N GLU A 155 -10.23 -2.13 19.78
CA GLU A 155 -10.63 -0.75 19.51
C GLU A 155 -9.85 -0.15 18.34
N GLY A 156 -10.47 0.73 17.56
CA GLY A 156 -9.87 1.39 16.41
C GLY A 156 -10.38 0.86 15.07
N ASN A 157 -9.79 1.34 13.99
CA ASN A 157 -10.27 1.14 12.63
C ASN A 157 -9.64 -0.09 11.98
N SER A 158 -8.33 -0.25 12.07
CA SER A 158 -7.61 -1.34 11.41
C SER A 158 -6.31 -1.71 12.13
N ASN A 159 -5.94 -2.98 12.03
CA ASN A 159 -4.68 -3.57 12.50
C ASN A 159 -4.00 -4.27 11.31
N LEU A 160 -2.71 -4.60 11.43
CA LEU A 160 -2.00 -5.37 10.41
C LEU A 160 -2.03 -6.86 10.72
N TYR A 161 -2.34 -7.66 9.69
CA TYR A 161 -2.41 -9.11 9.79
C TYR A 161 -1.54 -9.77 8.73
N LEU A 162 -0.98 -10.93 9.08
CA LEU A 162 -0.15 -11.75 8.21
C LEU A 162 -0.70 -13.18 8.16
N ALA A 163 -0.77 -13.76 6.97
CA ALA A 163 -1.12 -15.18 6.78
C ALA A 163 -0.32 -15.78 5.61
N GLU A 164 -0.05 -17.08 5.70
CA GLU A 164 0.49 -17.83 4.54
C GLU A 164 -0.61 -17.93 3.46
N MET A 165 -0.22 -17.99 2.19
CA MET A 165 -1.17 -18.19 1.08
C MET A 165 -1.20 -19.64 0.61
N ALA A 166 -2.38 -20.20 0.42
CA ALA A 166 -2.57 -21.50 -0.24
C ALA A 166 -2.42 -21.38 -1.77
N ASN A 167 -2.86 -20.25 -2.30
CA ASN A 167 -2.73 -19.80 -3.69
C ASN A 167 -2.86 -18.26 -3.69
N PRO A 168 -2.62 -17.56 -4.80
CA PRO A 168 -2.60 -16.09 -4.83
C PRO A 168 -3.90 -15.37 -4.41
N TRP A 169 -5.01 -16.05 -4.15
CA TRP A 169 -6.27 -15.45 -3.70
C TRP A 169 -6.91 -16.18 -2.51
N THR A 170 -6.19 -17.10 -1.85
CA THR A 170 -6.73 -17.89 -0.72
C THR A 170 -5.71 -17.97 0.40
N LEU A 171 -6.11 -17.61 1.62
CA LEU A 171 -5.30 -17.73 2.83
C LEU A 171 -5.16 -19.20 3.26
N LYS A 172 -4.06 -19.49 3.94
CA LYS A 172 -3.74 -20.80 4.53
C LYS A 172 -3.46 -20.61 6.02
N GLY A 173 -4.25 -21.30 6.85
CA GLY A 173 -4.14 -21.23 8.30
C GLY A 173 -4.74 -19.95 8.88
N GLU A 174 -4.50 -19.74 10.17
CA GLU A 174 -5.02 -18.59 10.91
C GLU A 174 -4.12 -17.36 10.73
N PRO A 175 -4.69 -16.18 10.44
CA PRO A 175 -3.97 -14.92 10.46
C PRO A 175 -3.35 -14.61 11.82
N VAL A 176 -2.16 -14.00 11.81
CA VAL A 176 -1.54 -13.42 13.01
C VAL A 176 -1.59 -11.90 12.94
N MET A 177 -1.93 -11.26 14.05
CA MET A 177 -1.86 -9.79 14.14
C MET A 177 -0.42 -9.37 14.43
N LEU A 178 0.15 -8.51 13.58
CA LEU A 178 1.51 -8.00 13.74
C LEU A 178 1.56 -6.65 14.48
N SER A 179 0.58 -5.77 14.22
CA SER A 179 0.53 -4.45 14.83
C SER A 179 -0.91 -3.96 14.95
N LYS A 180 -1.16 -3.17 15.99
CA LYS A 180 -2.37 -2.37 16.19
C LYS A 180 -1.97 -0.92 16.47
N PRO A 181 -2.83 0.07 16.17
CA PRO A 181 -2.60 1.45 16.56
C PRO A 181 -2.62 1.59 18.08
N GLU A 182 -1.53 2.09 18.66
CA GLU A 182 -1.40 2.22 20.12
C GLU A 182 -0.54 3.40 20.57
N PHE A 183 0.35 3.91 19.72
CA PHE A 183 1.07 5.14 19.99
C PHE A 183 0.22 6.37 19.64
N ASP A 184 0.47 7.49 20.31
CA ASP A 184 -0.27 8.75 20.09
C ASP A 184 -0.22 9.21 18.62
N TRP A 185 0.89 8.96 17.93
CA TRP A 185 1.06 9.31 16.53
C TRP A 185 0.32 8.37 15.56
N GLU A 186 -0.15 7.21 16.02
CA GLU A 186 -0.98 6.26 15.25
C GLU A 186 -2.49 6.52 15.40
N CYS A 187 -2.84 7.37 16.36
CA CYS A 187 -4.21 7.54 16.85
C CYS A 187 -4.79 8.94 16.61
N ARG A 188 -4.21 9.75 15.72
CA ARG A 188 -4.68 11.11 15.45
C ARG A 188 -5.79 11.09 14.41
N GLY A 189 -6.95 11.62 14.79
CA GLY A 189 -8.18 11.53 13.99
C GLY A 189 -8.81 10.14 14.09
N PHE A 190 -8.11 9.13 13.58
CA PHE A 190 -8.53 7.72 13.64
C PHE A 190 -7.42 6.83 14.21
N LYS A 191 -7.79 5.68 14.78
CA LYS A 191 -6.84 4.67 15.26
C LYS A 191 -6.58 3.69 14.12
N VAL A 192 -5.52 3.90 13.35
CA VAL A 192 -5.29 3.21 12.07
C VAL A 192 -3.88 2.61 12.02
N ASN A 193 -3.79 1.36 11.58
CA ASN A 193 -2.60 0.81 10.93
C ASN A 193 -3.06 0.22 9.59
N GLU A 194 -2.57 0.78 8.48
CA GLU A 194 -2.97 0.42 7.11
C GLU A 194 -1.81 0.53 6.11
N GLY A 195 -2.05 0.33 4.81
CA GLY A 195 -1.05 0.46 3.75
C GLY A 195 0.30 -0.23 4.04
N PRO A 196 0.33 -1.54 4.38
CA PRO A 196 1.57 -2.23 4.67
C PRO A 196 2.41 -2.45 3.41
N ALA A 197 3.73 -2.26 3.51
CA ALA A 197 4.67 -2.53 2.42
C ALA A 197 5.95 -3.19 2.92
N VAL A 198 6.50 -4.10 2.12
CA VAL A 198 7.59 -5.00 2.53
C VAL A 198 8.91 -4.63 1.86
N LEU A 199 9.98 -4.61 2.65
CA LEU A 199 11.34 -4.39 2.18
C LEU A 199 12.28 -5.38 2.88
N VAL A 200 13.23 -5.96 2.15
CA VAL A 200 14.23 -6.88 2.71
C VAL A 200 15.61 -6.27 2.49
N HIS A 201 16.40 -6.17 3.55
CA HIS A 201 17.77 -5.68 3.48
C HIS A 201 18.64 -6.30 4.56
N GLY A 202 19.84 -6.71 4.17
CA GLY A 202 20.76 -7.42 5.06
C GLY A 202 20.13 -8.68 5.64
N ASP A 203 20.08 -8.76 6.96
CA ASP A 203 19.55 -9.87 7.74
C ASP A 203 18.15 -9.61 8.30
N LYS A 204 17.42 -8.61 7.76
CA LYS A 204 16.09 -8.20 8.25
C LYS A 204 15.05 -8.14 7.15
N LEU A 205 13.82 -8.40 7.56
CA LEU A 205 12.61 -8.06 6.82
C LEU A 205 11.91 -6.92 7.54
N PHE A 206 11.54 -5.90 6.77
CA PHE A 206 10.86 -4.70 7.22
C PHE A 206 9.44 -4.67 6.66
N ILE A 207 8.50 -4.23 7.50
CA ILE A 207 7.14 -3.86 7.09
C ILE A 207 6.95 -2.39 7.46
N SER A 208 6.95 -1.49 6.49
CA SER A 208 6.39 -0.17 6.72
C SER A 208 4.86 -0.26 6.68
N TYR A 209 4.19 0.67 7.36
CA TYR A 209 2.74 0.80 7.35
C TYR A 209 2.39 2.26 7.63
N SER A 210 1.18 2.66 7.32
CA SER A 210 0.68 4.02 7.57
C SER A 210 -0.27 4.06 8.76
N ALA A 211 -0.35 5.21 9.42
CA ALA A 211 -1.15 5.38 10.63
C ALA A 211 -1.77 6.78 10.73
N SER A 212 -2.75 6.92 11.64
CA SER A 212 -3.61 8.11 11.79
C SER A 212 -4.52 8.38 10.58
N ALA A 213 -5.30 9.46 10.63
CA ALA A 213 -6.13 9.92 9.51
C ALA A 213 -5.29 10.33 8.29
N THR A 214 -5.89 10.25 7.10
CA THR A 214 -5.26 10.61 5.80
C THR A 214 -5.17 12.13 5.57
N ASP A 215 -5.00 12.91 6.65
CA ASP A 215 -4.74 14.36 6.67
C ASP A 215 -3.24 14.62 6.95
N GLU A 216 -2.85 15.80 7.46
CA GLU A 216 -1.44 16.08 7.76
C GLU A 216 -0.82 15.20 8.87
N ASN A 217 -1.64 14.43 9.60
CA ASN A 217 -1.18 13.52 10.63
C ASN A 217 -0.72 12.16 10.07
N TYR A 218 -1.08 11.85 8.82
CA TYR A 218 -0.69 10.61 8.18
C TYR A 218 0.83 10.45 8.17
N CYS A 219 1.30 9.29 8.59
CA CYS A 219 2.73 9.01 8.69
C CYS A 219 3.00 7.51 8.63
N MET A 220 4.27 7.15 8.38
CA MET A 220 4.69 5.76 8.31
C MET A 220 5.30 5.28 9.63
N GLY A 221 4.83 4.13 10.10
CA GLY A 221 5.50 3.29 11.09
C GLY A 221 6.38 2.23 10.43
N LEU A 222 7.09 1.48 11.26
CA LEU A 222 7.96 0.38 10.82
C LEU A 222 7.89 -0.78 11.81
N LEU A 223 7.66 -1.98 11.28
CA LEU A 223 7.94 -3.24 11.94
C LEU A 223 9.20 -3.86 11.32
N TRP A 224 9.94 -4.63 12.12
CA TRP A 224 11.02 -5.44 11.59
C TRP A 224 11.17 -6.77 12.33
N ILE A 225 11.73 -7.74 11.64
CA ILE A 225 12.02 -9.08 12.14
C ILE A 225 13.36 -9.55 11.56
N ASP A 226 14.10 -10.35 12.32
CA ASP A 226 15.28 -11.04 11.79
C ASP A 226 14.86 -12.07 10.72
N LEU A 227 15.59 -12.14 9.61
CA LEU A 227 15.19 -12.89 8.41
C LEU A 227 15.01 -14.40 8.64
N GLN A 228 15.61 -14.94 9.70
CA GLN A 228 15.54 -16.37 10.06
C GLN A 228 14.51 -16.66 11.17
N ALA A 229 13.90 -15.63 11.77
CA ALA A 229 12.90 -15.81 12.79
C ALA A 229 11.55 -16.22 12.18
N ASP A 230 10.70 -16.88 12.97
CA ASP A 230 9.37 -17.29 12.52
C ASP A 230 8.44 -16.06 12.45
N PRO A 231 7.96 -15.67 11.25
CA PRO A 231 7.10 -14.50 11.09
C PRO A 231 5.70 -14.69 11.68
N LEU A 232 5.30 -15.93 11.99
CA LEU A 232 4.03 -16.22 12.66
C LEU A 232 4.09 -16.02 14.18
N GLN A 233 5.26 -15.74 14.76
CA GLN A 233 5.38 -15.40 16.18
C GLN A 233 5.41 -13.88 16.35
N PRO A 234 4.33 -13.23 16.84
CA PRO A 234 4.29 -11.78 16.97
C PRO A 234 5.40 -11.21 17.85
N THR A 235 5.91 -11.98 18.82
CA THR A 235 7.01 -11.59 19.70
C THR A 235 8.37 -11.48 19.01
N ASN A 236 8.53 -12.03 17.80
CA ASN A 236 9.72 -11.85 16.99
C ASN A 236 9.71 -10.52 16.22
N TRP A 237 8.56 -9.86 16.14
CA TRP A 237 8.43 -8.57 15.48
C TRP A 237 8.70 -7.44 16.47
N HIS A 238 9.47 -6.47 16.01
CA HIS A 238 9.72 -5.23 16.70
C HIS A 238 8.95 -4.11 16.03
N LYS A 239 8.43 -3.15 16.81
CA LYS A 239 7.71 -1.98 16.33
C LYS A 239 8.46 -0.71 16.70
N ALA A 240 8.65 0.18 15.72
CA ALA A 240 9.30 1.45 15.95
C ALA A 240 8.43 2.33 16.88
N PRO A 241 8.99 2.92 17.95
CA PRO A 241 8.21 3.72 18.90
C PRO A 241 7.84 5.11 18.35
N GLN A 242 8.40 5.50 17.21
CA GLN A 242 8.21 6.79 16.55
C GLN A 242 8.01 6.57 15.05
N PRO A 243 7.30 7.47 14.36
CA PRO A 243 7.14 7.39 12.92
C PRO A 243 8.50 7.53 12.22
N VAL A 244 8.72 6.70 11.20
CA VAL A 244 9.95 6.64 10.41
C VAL A 244 9.90 7.56 9.19
N PHE A 245 8.71 8.03 8.81
CA PHE A 245 8.51 9.02 7.76
C PHE A 245 7.22 9.80 8.05
N ARG A 246 7.26 11.12 8.01
CA ARG A 246 6.15 11.98 8.48
C ARG A 246 6.16 13.35 7.79
N THR A 247 5.10 14.11 8.02
CA THR A 247 4.96 15.50 7.58
C THR A 247 6.24 16.31 7.79
N SER A 248 6.65 17.02 6.74
CA SER A 248 7.70 18.03 6.75
C SER A 248 7.09 19.39 6.44
N TYR A 249 6.90 20.20 7.48
CA TYR A 249 6.38 21.56 7.36
C TYR A 249 7.33 22.47 6.55
N GLU A 250 8.65 22.29 6.72
CA GLU A 250 9.66 23.05 5.97
C GLU A 250 9.59 22.78 4.45
N ASN A 251 9.30 21.55 4.04
CA ASN A 251 9.19 21.17 2.63
C ASN A 251 7.75 21.25 2.10
N ARG A 252 6.82 21.70 2.96
CA ARG A 252 5.37 21.73 2.68
C ARG A 252 4.86 20.37 2.19
N GLN A 253 5.25 19.30 2.87
CA GLN A 253 4.84 17.94 2.55
C GLN A 253 4.04 17.38 3.71
N TYR A 254 2.77 17.11 3.49
CA TYR A 254 1.81 16.79 4.55
C TYR A 254 1.20 15.41 4.34
N GLY A 255 1.15 14.64 5.41
CA GLY A 255 0.53 13.31 5.41
C GLY A 255 1.22 12.28 4.50
N PRO A 256 2.55 12.10 4.53
CA PRO A 256 3.19 11.11 3.68
C PRO A 256 2.87 9.67 4.14
N GLY A 257 2.38 8.83 3.23
CA GLY A 257 2.08 7.44 3.56
C GLY A 257 1.61 6.60 2.37
N HIS A 258 0.97 5.49 2.73
CA HIS A 258 0.61 4.35 1.88
C HIS A 258 1.70 4.07 0.85
N ASN A 259 2.87 3.71 1.35
CA ASN A 259 4.04 3.57 0.51
C ASN A 259 4.09 2.21 -0.18
N SER A 260 4.90 2.11 -1.23
CA SER A 260 5.44 0.87 -1.75
C SER A 260 6.96 0.99 -1.88
N PHE A 261 7.60 -0.11 -2.27
CA PHE A 261 9.02 -0.13 -2.60
C PHE A 261 9.23 -0.63 -4.03
N THR A 262 10.20 -0.03 -4.72
CA THR A 262 10.70 -0.50 -6.01
C THR A 262 12.22 -0.32 -6.06
N GLN A 263 12.86 -0.63 -7.17
CA GLN A 263 14.32 -0.51 -7.29
C GLN A 263 14.75 0.15 -8.60
N THR A 264 15.79 1.00 -8.54
CA THR A 264 16.45 1.56 -9.73
C THR A 264 17.12 0.45 -10.54
N PRO A 265 17.46 0.67 -11.83
CA PRO A 265 18.21 -0.32 -12.63
C PRO A 265 19.48 -0.84 -11.97
N ALA A 266 20.13 -0.01 -11.14
CA ALA A 266 21.35 -0.34 -10.40
C ALA A 266 21.11 -1.14 -9.11
N GLY A 267 19.85 -1.34 -8.72
CA GLY A 267 19.47 -2.09 -7.51
C GLY A 267 19.35 -1.23 -6.25
N GLU A 268 19.26 0.10 -6.39
CA GLU A 268 19.00 0.98 -5.25
C GLU A 268 17.51 0.97 -4.90
N ASP A 269 17.18 0.84 -3.62
CA ASP A 269 15.79 0.85 -3.15
C ASP A 269 15.17 2.25 -3.25
N VAL A 270 13.94 2.30 -3.76
CA VAL A 270 13.15 3.51 -3.98
C VAL A 270 11.90 3.42 -3.12
N LEU A 271 11.70 4.42 -2.27
CA LEU A 271 10.44 4.67 -1.57
C LEU A 271 9.48 5.35 -2.54
N VAL A 272 8.33 4.73 -2.77
CA VAL A 272 7.20 5.29 -3.53
C VAL A 272 6.10 5.60 -2.51
N TYR A 273 5.56 6.81 -2.47
CA TYR A 273 4.57 7.20 -1.46
C TYR A 273 3.66 8.31 -1.97
N HIS A 274 2.55 8.58 -1.30
CA HIS A 274 1.76 9.79 -1.57
C HIS A 274 1.91 10.83 -0.48
N ALA A 275 1.76 12.11 -0.81
CA ALA A 275 1.60 13.20 0.16
C ALA A 275 0.82 14.37 -0.47
N ARG A 276 0.26 15.26 0.36
CA ARG A 276 -0.28 16.57 -0.05
C ARG A 276 0.77 17.67 0.09
N ASN A 277 0.53 18.81 -0.56
CA ASN A 277 1.35 20.03 -0.42
C ASN A 277 0.65 21.19 0.31
N TYR A 278 -0.48 20.91 0.95
CA TYR A 278 -1.23 21.78 1.86
C TYR A 278 -1.88 20.99 2.99
N THR A 279 -2.30 21.68 4.05
CA THR A 279 -2.95 21.11 5.25
C THR A 279 -4.46 21.40 5.30
N GLU A 280 -4.89 22.57 4.82
CA GLU A 280 -6.31 22.96 4.88
C GLU A 280 -7.09 22.17 3.82
N ILE A 281 -7.90 21.21 4.28
CA ILE A 281 -8.75 20.37 3.44
C ILE A 281 -10.21 20.75 3.71
N GLU A 282 -10.95 21.12 2.66
CA GLU A 282 -12.39 21.37 2.76
C GLU A 282 -13.17 20.07 2.57
N GLY A 283 -13.92 19.65 3.60
CA GLY A 283 -14.74 18.44 3.56
C GLY A 283 -13.98 17.17 4.00
N ASP A 284 -14.41 16.01 3.51
CA ASP A 284 -13.76 14.74 3.81
C ASP A 284 -12.46 14.60 3.00
N PRO A 285 -11.29 14.42 3.64
CA PRO A 285 -10.01 14.23 2.96
C PRO A 285 -9.98 13.07 1.96
N LEU A 286 -10.86 12.08 2.08
CA LEU A 286 -10.96 11.02 1.10
C LEU A 286 -11.33 11.55 -0.30
N TYR A 287 -12.15 12.61 -0.39
CA TYR A 287 -12.63 13.18 -1.66
C TYR A 287 -11.80 14.37 -2.15
N ASP A 288 -10.78 14.78 -1.40
CA ASP A 288 -9.76 15.69 -1.86
C ASP A 288 -8.77 14.93 -2.78
N PRO A 289 -8.69 15.26 -4.09
CA PRO A 289 -7.96 14.46 -5.06
C PRO A 289 -6.45 14.68 -5.03
N ASN A 290 -5.93 15.59 -4.20
CA ASN A 290 -4.58 16.12 -4.33
C ASN A 290 -3.53 15.41 -3.46
N ARG A 291 -3.75 14.13 -3.20
CA ARG A 291 -2.65 13.23 -2.84
C ARG A 291 -1.87 12.93 -4.12
N HIS A 292 -0.57 13.17 -4.09
CA HIS A 292 0.30 13.01 -5.25
C HIS A 292 1.35 11.95 -4.99
N THR A 293 1.62 11.09 -5.97
CA THR A 293 2.71 10.11 -5.94
C THR A 293 4.06 10.81 -5.96
N ARG A 294 4.99 10.31 -5.15
CA ARG A 294 6.35 10.84 -4.95
C ARG A 294 7.34 9.71 -4.81
N LEU A 295 8.57 9.94 -5.26
CA LEU A 295 9.66 8.98 -5.22
C LEU A 295 10.87 9.58 -4.51
N LYS A 296 11.56 8.77 -3.70
CA LYS A 296 12.91 9.09 -3.22
C LYS A 296 13.71 7.82 -2.98
N LEU A 297 15.04 7.93 -3.01
CA LEU A 297 15.90 6.83 -2.60
C LEU A 297 15.74 6.55 -1.10
N VAL A 298 15.80 5.27 -0.75
CA VAL A 298 16.00 4.80 0.62
C VAL A 298 17.49 4.82 0.91
N SER A 299 17.88 5.45 2.02
CA SER A 299 19.24 5.34 2.54
C SER A 299 19.28 4.27 3.62
N TRP A 300 20.46 3.69 3.85
CA TRP A 300 20.64 2.62 4.82
C TRP A 300 21.66 3.06 5.87
N ARG A 301 21.30 2.94 7.14
CA ARG A 301 22.21 3.25 8.25
C ARG A 301 23.22 2.12 8.43
N GLU A 302 24.32 2.40 9.14
CA GLU A 302 25.36 1.40 9.43
C GLU A 302 24.81 0.18 10.22
N ASP A 303 23.73 0.37 10.98
CA ASP A 303 23.04 -0.70 11.72
C ASP A 303 22.07 -1.54 10.87
N GLY A 304 22.01 -1.31 9.56
CA GLY A 304 21.16 -2.03 8.61
C GLY A 304 19.69 -1.61 8.61
N MET A 305 19.31 -0.60 9.41
CA MET A 305 17.95 -0.05 9.40
C MET A 305 17.76 0.97 8.26
N PRO A 306 16.55 1.07 7.68
CA PRO A 306 16.28 2.07 6.65
C PRO A 306 16.24 3.48 7.26
N ASP A 307 16.80 4.43 6.52
CA ASP A 307 16.65 5.86 6.74
C ASP A 307 15.83 6.45 5.59
N PHE A 308 14.55 6.71 5.87
CA PHE A 308 13.66 7.34 4.92
C PHE A 308 13.82 8.86 4.89
N GLY A 309 14.58 9.48 5.80
CA GLY A 309 14.77 10.92 5.89
C GLY A 309 13.44 11.68 6.02
N ILE A 310 13.37 12.85 5.37
CA ILE A 310 12.15 13.66 5.27
C ILE A 310 11.60 13.66 3.84
N PRO A 311 10.28 13.85 3.65
CA PRO A 311 9.71 14.06 2.32
C PRO A 311 10.34 15.29 1.65
N PRO A 312 10.92 15.17 0.43
CA PRO A 312 11.52 16.31 -0.27
C PRO A 312 10.45 17.33 -0.70
N ALA A 313 10.85 18.60 -0.81
CA ALA A 313 10.00 19.66 -1.35
C ALA A 313 9.60 19.40 -2.81
N ASP A 314 8.58 20.11 -3.28
CA ASP A 314 8.20 20.10 -4.69
C ASP A 314 9.35 20.67 -5.54
N THR A 315 9.60 20.07 -6.69
CA THR A 315 10.57 20.57 -7.67
C THR A 315 9.84 21.39 -8.74
N LEU A 316 10.34 22.61 -8.97
CA LEU A 316 9.81 23.55 -9.98
C LEU A 316 9.97 23.03 -11.40
#